data_AF-A0A6T1LGT6-F1
#
_entry.id   AF-A0A6T1LGT6-F1
#
_cell.length_a   1.000
_cell.length_b   1.000
_cell.length_c   1.000
_cell.angle_alpha   90.00
_cell.angle_beta   90.00
_cell.angle_gamma   90.00
#
_symmetry.space_group_name_H-M   'P 1'
#
loop_
_entity.id
_entity.type
_entity.pdbx_description
1 polymer ?
#
loop_
_entity_poly.entity_id
_entity_poly.type
_entity_poly.pdbx_seq_one_letter_code
_entity_poly.pdbx_strand_id
1 'polypeptide(L)'
;MAAANRPLAEKAPAAEDTFFDGEPGLAAVYDYDYEKMVDFYQKLGWATFILVPPAWFGCFVCVPCFINQNVEWDARSRHVALTVDGIKFVHDRRKTLCGLYCTDRGKESKTVPYDKITDCDVQEPAGTACCCCISRVLYTVTVDTASSGGTQDGEPVHELELEGLKHPYEFKQAVWSMKRGEALAGVSAAARPVAPVAGAPVQIDMNTPLLTEIRDELRKLNGLMSAKYGSA
;
A
#
# COMPACT_ATOMS: atom_id res chain seq x y z
N MET A 1 -0.47 17.25 33.12
CA MET A 1 -0.67 16.64 31.79
C MET A 1 0.57 15.82 31.49
N ALA A 2 0.49 14.50 31.65
CA ALA A 2 1.62 13.60 31.43
C ALA A 2 1.90 13.51 29.93
N ALA A 3 3.11 13.88 29.51
CA ALA A 3 3.61 13.57 28.18
C ALA A 3 3.70 12.04 28.09
N ALA A 4 2.71 11.42 27.47
CA ALA A 4 2.76 10.00 27.15
C ALA A 4 4.03 9.77 26.32
N ASN A 5 4.93 8.93 26.81
CA ASN A 5 6.09 8.43 26.08
C ASN A 5 5.59 7.95 24.71
N ARG A 6 5.78 8.77 23.68
CA ARG A 6 5.52 8.40 22.29
C ARG A 6 6.53 7.26 22.03
N PRO A 7 6.09 6.01 21.80
CA PRO A 7 7.04 4.96 21.48
C PRO A 7 7.88 5.45 20.31
N LEU A 8 9.20 5.46 20.50
CA LEU A 8 10.17 5.82 19.48
C LEU A 8 9.81 5.03 18.23
N ALA A 9 9.68 5.72 17.10
CA ALA A 9 9.29 5.14 15.82
C ALA A 9 10.03 3.82 15.62
N GLU A 10 9.28 2.73 15.72
CA GLU A 10 9.84 1.39 15.62
C GLU A 10 10.42 1.25 14.22
N LYS A 11 11.68 0.82 14.16
CA LYS A 11 12.42 0.71 12.91
C LYS A 11 11.63 -0.21 11.98
N ALA A 12 11.38 0.24 10.75
CA ALA A 12 10.71 -0.58 9.75
C ALA A 12 11.41 -1.95 9.64
N PRO A 13 10.65 -3.05 9.54
CA PRO A 13 11.21 -4.39 9.49
C PRO A 13 12.01 -4.52 8.20
N ALA A 14 13.08 -5.33 8.23
CA ALA A 14 13.85 -5.59 7.03
C ALA A 14 13.00 -6.44 6.07
N ALA A 15 12.66 -5.89 4.92
CA ALA A 15 11.96 -6.62 3.87
C ALA A 15 12.89 -7.62 3.17
N GLU A 16 12.35 -8.78 2.84
CA GLU A 16 12.99 -9.82 2.05
C GLU A 16 12.81 -9.57 0.55
N ASP A 17 11.74 -8.88 0.15
CA ASP A 17 11.40 -8.63 -1.24
C ASP A 17 12.26 -7.51 -1.87
N THR A 18 12.96 -7.85 -2.96
CA THR A 18 13.81 -6.94 -3.74
C THR A 18 13.07 -6.30 -4.93
N PHE A 19 11.76 -6.52 -5.08
CA PHE A 19 10.99 -6.07 -6.25
C PHE A 19 11.13 -4.57 -6.55
N PHE A 20 11.26 -3.74 -5.52
CA PHE A 20 11.35 -2.28 -5.63
C PHE A 20 12.79 -1.74 -5.62
N ASP A 21 13.81 -2.61 -5.70
CA ASP A 21 15.21 -2.19 -5.67
C ASP A 21 15.53 -1.19 -6.80
N GLY A 22 16.03 -0.02 -6.41
CA GLY A 22 16.38 1.06 -7.34
C GLY A 22 15.21 1.97 -7.72
N GLU A 23 14.02 1.79 -7.15
CA GLU A 23 12.94 2.74 -7.34
C GLU A 23 13.26 4.08 -6.63
N PRO A 24 13.22 5.22 -7.33
CA PRO A 24 13.53 6.51 -6.72
C PRO A 24 12.48 6.86 -5.67
N GLY A 25 12.94 7.32 -4.51
CA GLY A 25 12.05 7.69 -3.41
C GLY A 25 11.44 6.50 -2.68
N LEU A 26 11.99 5.29 -2.80
CA LEU A 26 11.59 4.16 -1.98
C LEU A 26 11.91 4.45 -0.49
N ALA A 27 10.88 4.42 0.35
CA ALA A 27 11.01 4.63 1.79
C ALA A 27 11.01 3.29 2.55
N ALA A 28 10.10 2.37 2.27
CA ALA A 28 10.12 1.05 2.89
C ALA A 28 9.35 0.05 2.03
N VAL A 29 9.74 -1.21 2.08
CA VAL A 29 9.01 -2.34 1.46
C VAL A 29 8.38 -3.13 2.60
N TYR A 30 7.16 -3.63 2.39
CA TYR A 30 6.49 -4.48 3.37
C TYR A 30 6.12 -5.81 2.71
N ASP A 31 6.61 -6.89 3.30
CA ASP A 31 6.35 -8.23 2.77
C ASP A 31 4.97 -8.74 3.20
N TYR A 32 4.36 -9.50 2.29
CA TYR A 32 3.23 -10.34 2.60
C TYR A 32 3.68 -11.66 3.24
N ASP A 33 2.83 -12.23 4.07
CA ASP A 33 2.97 -13.61 4.54
C ASP A 33 2.43 -14.54 3.45
N TYR A 34 3.22 -14.71 2.38
CA TYR A 34 2.83 -15.46 1.19
C TYR A 34 2.37 -16.89 1.53
N GLU A 35 3.04 -17.55 2.49
CA GLU A 35 2.69 -18.92 2.89
C GLU A 35 1.31 -18.96 3.56
N LYS A 36 1.03 -18.05 4.50
CA LYS A 36 -0.30 -17.97 5.11
C LYS A 36 -1.39 -17.60 4.11
N MET A 37 -1.11 -16.69 3.19
CA MET A 37 -2.05 -16.32 2.13
C MET A 37 -2.39 -17.53 1.26
N VAL A 38 -1.36 -18.26 0.80
CA VAL A 38 -1.54 -19.43 -0.05
C VAL A 38 -2.34 -20.51 0.67
N ASP A 39 -2.00 -20.85 1.92
CA ASP A 39 -2.73 -21.85 2.70
C ASP A 39 -4.20 -21.44 2.93
N PHE A 40 -4.44 -20.18 3.30
CA PHE A 40 -5.80 -19.67 3.53
C PHE A 40 -6.67 -19.72 2.26
N TYR A 41 -6.20 -19.17 1.15
CA TYR A 41 -6.98 -19.14 -0.09
C TYR A 41 -7.08 -20.51 -0.76
N GLN A 42 -6.09 -21.40 -0.61
CA GLN A 42 -6.22 -22.79 -1.04
C GLN A 42 -7.36 -23.47 -0.28
N LYS A 43 -7.38 -23.39 1.07
CA LYS A 43 -8.48 -23.94 1.88
C LYS A 43 -9.82 -23.36 1.46
N LEU A 44 -9.90 -22.05 1.24
CA LEU A 44 -11.13 -21.39 0.80
C LEU A 44 -11.58 -21.88 -0.59
N GLY A 45 -10.66 -21.99 -1.54
CA GLY A 45 -10.91 -22.51 -2.89
C GLY A 45 -11.41 -23.94 -2.88
N TRP A 46 -10.79 -24.80 -2.07
CA TRP A 46 -11.21 -26.19 -1.89
C TRP A 46 -12.59 -26.31 -1.23
N ALA A 47 -12.86 -25.53 -0.17
CA ALA A 47 -14.18 -25.52 0.46
C ALA A 47 -15.25 -25.03 -0.51
N THR A 48 -14.97 -24.00 -1.30
CA THR A 48 -15.88 -23.50 -2.32
C THR A 48 -16.14 -24.55 -3.40
N PHE A 49 -15.10 -25.23 -3.86
CA PHE A 49 -15.22 -26.32 -4.83
C PHE A 49 -16.10 -27.46 -4.29
N ILE A 50 -15.95 -27.85 -3.02
CA ILE A 50 -16.78 -28.88 -2.38
C ILE A 50 -18.24 -28.42 -2.22
N LEU A 51 -18.48 -27.14 -1.95
CA LEU A 51 -19.84 -26.61 -1.74
C LEU A 51 -20.62 -26.37 -3.04
N VAL A 52 -20.00 -26.47 -4.22
CA VAL A 52 -20.64 -26.27 -5.52
C VAL A 52 -20.55 -27.56 -6.37
N PRO A 53 -21.40 -28.57 -6.10
CA PRO A 53 -21.38 -29.87 -6.78
C PRO A 53 -21.45 -29.84 -8.33
N PRO A 54 -22.12 -28.88 -8.99
CA PRO A 54 -22.12 -28.81 -10.45
C PRO A 54 -20.73 -28.61 -11.07
N ALA A 55 -19.77 -28.06 -10.34
CA ALA A 55 -18.38 -27.86 -10.82
C ALA A 55 -17.57 -29.16 -10.87
N TRP A 56 -18.07 -30.25 -10.30
CA TRP A 56 -17.37 -31.52 -10.15
C TRP A 56 -17.23 -32.29 -11.46
N PHE A 57 -18.30 -32.36 -12.26
CA PHE A 57 -18.41 -33.32 -13.37
C PHE A 57 -17.46 -33.09 -14.56
N GLY A 58 -16.83 -31.92 -14.69
CA GLY A 58 -15.98 -31.59 -15.82
C GLY A 58 -14.47 -31.59 -15.56
N CYS A 59 -14.01 -31.61 -14.30
CA CYS A 59 -12.72 -31.00 -14.01
C CYS A 59 -11.88 -31.66 -12.88
N PHE A 60 -12.29 -32.81 -12.32
CA PHE A 60 -11.59 -33.45 -11.20
C PHE A 60 -10.10 -33.72 -11.40
N VAL A 61 -9.64 -33.96 -12.63
CA VAL A 61 -8.23 -34.29 -12.90
C VAL A 61 -7.31 -33.06 -12.80
N CYS A 62 -7.82 -31.86 -13.09
CA CYS A 62 -7.00 -30.65 -13.20
C CYS A 62 -7.31 -29.59 -12.13
N VAL A 63 -8.49 -29.62 -11.50
CA VAL A 63 -8.91 -28.66 -10.46
C VAL A 63 -7.92 -28.53 -9.30
N PRO A 64 -7.36 -29.62 -8.73
CA PRO A 64 -6.46 -29.51 -7.59
C PRO A 64 -5.22 -28.67 -7.92
N CYS A 65 -4.59 -28.99 -9.07
CA CYS A 65 -3.42 -28.27 -9.56
C CYS A 65 -3.77 -26.83 -9.92
N PHE A 66 -4.95 -26.62 -10.50
CA PHE A 66 -5.45 -25.31 -10.89
C PHE A 66 -5.65 -24.38 -9.70
N ILE A 67 -6.34 -24.84 -8.63
CA ILE A 67 -6.59 -24.01 -7.44
C ILE A 67 -5.26 -23.66 -6.79
N ASN A 68 -4.40 -24.66 -6.54
CA ASN A 68 -3.17 -24.45 -5.81
C ASN A 68 -2.19 -23.51 -6.54
N GLN A 69 -2.02 -23.71 -7.85
CA GLN A 69 -1.12 -22.87 -8.65
C GLN A 69 -1.66 -21.46 -8.84
N ASN A 70 -2.96 -21.29 -9.13
CA ASN A 70 -3.52 -19.95 -9.32
C ASN A 70 -3.45 -19.13 -8.03
N VAL A 71 -3.74 -19.74 -6.88
CA VAL A 71 -3.61 -19.07 -5.58
C VAL A 71 -2.15 -18.69 -5.30
N GLU A 72 -1.20 -19.57 -5.60
CA GLU A 72 0.22 -19.27 -5.42
C GLU A 72 0.69 -18.13 -6.33
N TRP A 73 0.33 -18.16 -7.61
CA TRP A 73 0.66 -17.09 -8.55
C TRP A 73 0.04 -15.76 -8.15
N ASP A 74 -1.20 -15.77 -7.68
CA ASP A 74 -1.88 -14.55 -7.22
C ASP A 74 -1.22 -13.97 -5.97
N ALA A 75 -1.01 -14.79 -4.93
CA ALA A 75 -0.40 -14.33 -3.68
C ALA A 75 1.01 -13.75 -3.91
N ARG A 76 1.87 -14.45 -4.67
CA ARG A 76 3.26 -14.02 -4.91
C ARG A 76 3.40 -12.81 -5.83
N SER A 77 2.36 -12.45 -6.55
CA SER A 77 2.38 -11.30 -7.47
C SER A 77 2.00 -9.97 -6.82
N ARG A 78 1.63 -9.98 -5.53
CA ARG A 78 1.26 -8.77 -4.80
C ARG A 78 2.49 -8.22 -4.08
N HIS A 79 2.76 -6.94 -4.31
CA HIS A 79 3.88 -6.21 -3.74
C HIS A 79 3.40 -4.84 -3.23
N VAL A 80 3.89 -4.40 -2.08
CA VAL A 80 3.59 -3.08 -1.55
C VAL A 80 4.84 -2.38 -1.04
N ALA A 81 4.95 -1.10 -1.39
CA ALA A 81 6.02 -0.23 -0.94
C ALA A 81 5.47 1.13 -0.51
N LEU A 82 6.12 1.71 0.49
CA LEU A 82 5.99 3.12 0.82
C LEU A 82 7.05 3.89 0.04
N THR A 83 6.61 4.89 -0.71
CA THR A 83 7.47 5.83 -1.42
C THR A 83 7.36 7.21 -0.78
N VAL A 84 8.15 8.18 -1.22
CA VAL A 84 8.05 9.59 -0.81
C VAL A 84 6.68 10.18 -1.20
N ASP A 85 6.12 9.77 -2.34
CA ASP A 85 4.87 10.33 -2.86
C ASP A 85 3.63 9.67 -2.25
N GLY A 86 3.72 8.40 -1.86
CA GLY A 86 2.58 7.65 -1.36
C GLY A 86 2.80 6.16 -1.20
N ILE A 87 1.70 5.43 -1.00
CA ILE A 87 1.67 3.98 -0.97
C ILE A 87 1.60 3.47 -2.40
N LYS A 88 2.60 2.70 -2.82
CA LYS A 88 2.63 2.04 -4.13
C LYS A 88 2.27 0.57 -3.95
N PHE A 89 1.13 0.18 -4.49
CA PHE A 89 0.70 -1.20 -4.59
C PHE A 89 0.88 -1.69 -6.03
N VAL A 90 1.54 -2.83 -6.19
CA VAL A 90 1.77 -3.44 -7.50
C VAL A 90 1.28 -4.87 -7.46
N HIS A 91 0.42 -5.20 -8.41
CA HIS A 91 -0.01 -6.55 -8.71
C HIS A 91 0.66 -6.96 -10.03
N ASP A 92 1.72 -7.76 -9.95
CA ASP A 92 2.53 -8.08 -11.11
C ASP A 92 1.79 -8.98 -12.12
N ARG A 93 2.34 -9.01 -13.35
CA ARG A 93 1.84 -9.91 -14.39
C ARG A 93 1.98 -11.35 -13.91
N ARG A 94 0.87 -12.09 -13.96
CA ARG A 94 0.83 -13.49 -13.53
C ARG A 94 0.03 -14.34 -14.49
N LYS A 95 0.32 -15.63 -14.45
CA LYS A 95 -0.47 -16.63 -15.15
C LYS A 95 -1.81 -16.80 -14.45
N THR A 96 -2.86 -17.06 -15.23
CA THR A 96 -4.15 -17.52 -14.69
C THR A 96 -4.60 -18.79 -15.39
N LEU A 97 -5.66 -19.39 -14.86
CA LEU A 97 -6.26 -20.62 -15.36
C LEU A 97 -5.28 -21.80 -15.35
N CYS A 98 -5.08 -22.48 -16.49
CA CYS A 98 -4.15 -23.60 -16.65
C CYS A 98 -2.70 -23.14 -16.91
N GLY A 99 -2.40 -21.85 -16.75
CA GLY A 99 -1.07 -21.29 -16.99
C GLY A 99 -0.66 -21.16 -18.45
N LEU A 100 -1.64 -21.10 -19.36
CA LEU A 100 -1.42 -20.85 -20.78
C LEU A 100 -1.14 -19.35 -21.03
N TYR A 101 -0.29 -19.04 -22.01
CA TYR A 101 0.12 -17.66 -22.30
C TYR A 101 -1.04 -16.73 -22.69
N CYS A 102 -2.15 -17.29 -23.21
CA CYS A 102 -3.33 -16.53 -23.60
C CYS A 102 -4.21 -16.11 -22.41
N THR A 103 -3.91 -16.63 -21.22
CA THR A 103 -4.67 -16.39 -19.99
C THR A 103 -3.81 -15.67 -18.95
N ASP A 104 -2.77 -14.95 -19.37
CA ASP A 104 -2.01 -14.10 -18.46
C ASP A 104 -2.83 -12.87 -18.06
N ARG A 105 -2.84 -12.55 -16.77
CA ARG A 105 -3.40 -11.31 -16.27
C ARG A 105 -2.32 -10.23 -16.28
N GLY A 106 -2.69 -9.05 -16.80
CA GLY A 106 -1.78 -7.91 -16.90
C GLY A 106 -1.30 -7.39 -15.54
N LYS A 107 -0.20 -6.62 -15.57
CA LYS A 107 0.31 -5.90 -14.40
C LYS A 107 -0.61 -4.73 -14.08
N GLU A 108 -1.05 -4.65 -12.83
CA GLU A 108 -1.84 -3.54 -12.29
C GLU A 108 -0.98 -2.80 -11.27
N SER A 109 -0.88 -1.48 -11.37
CA SER A 109 -0.13 -0.67 -10.41
C SER A 109 -0.98 0.51 -9.96
N LYS A 110 -1.07 0.70 -8.65
CA LYS A 110 -1.84 1.77 -8.03
C LYS A 110 -0.95 2.51 -7.04
N THR A 111 -0.91 3.82 -7.15
CA THR A 111 -0.20 4.68 -6.20
C THR A 111 -1.22 5.58 -5.51
N VAL A 112 -1.32 5.47 -4.19
CA VAL A 112 -2.21 6.27 -3.35
C VAL A 112 -1.37 7.35 -2.66
N PRO A 113 -1.49 8.63 -3.06
CA PRO A 113 -0.70 9.70 -2.46
C PRO A 113 -1.13 9.99 -1.03
N TYR A 114 -0.18 10.34 -0.15
CA TYR A 114 -0.45 10.54 1.28
C TYR A 114 -1.48 11.63 1.58
N ASP A 115 -1.52 12.68 0.76
CA ASP A 115 -2.46 13.79 0.89
C ASP A 115 -3.93 13.35 0.74
N LYS A 116 -4.17 12.28 -0.02
CA LYS A 116 -5.53 11.77 -0.26
C LYS A 116 -6.00 10.80 0.79
N ILE A 117 -5.08 10.17 1.53
CA ILE A 117 -5.42 9.18 2.55
C ILE A 117 -6.19 9.90 3.65
N THR A 118 -7.44 9.51 3.89
CA THR A 118 -8.24 10.02 5.00
C THR A 118 -8.06 9.13 6.21
N ASP A 119 -8.18 7.81 6.01
CA ASP A 119 -8.07 6.81 7.05
C ASP A 119 -7.24 5.61 6.62
N CYS A 120 -6.65 4.94 7.60
CA CYS A 120 -5.93 3.68 7.41
C CYS A 120 -6.19 2.82 8.63
N ASP A 121 -6.92 1.73 8.42
CA ASP A 121 -7.33 0.82 9.48
C ASP A 121 -6.76 -0.57 9.30
N VAL A 122 -6.53 -1.21 10.45
CA VAL A 122 -6.06 -2.58 10.53
C VAL A 122 -7.18 -3.38 11.15
N GLN A 123 -7.80 -4.24 10.35
CA GLN A 123 -8.80 -5.18 10.80
C GLN A 123 -8.12 -6.49 11.17
N GLU A 124 -8.29 -6.89 12.42
CA GLU A 124 -7.84 -8.19 12.90
C GLU A 124 -8.68 -9.31 12.26
N PRO A 125 -8.07 -10.47 11.97
CA PRO A 125 -8.80 -11.61 11.43
C PRO A 125 -9.89 -12.06 12.41
N ALA A 126 -11.13 -11.73 12.10
CA ALA A 126 -12.29 -12.10 12.90
C ALA A 126 -13.30 -12.93 12.08
N GLY A 127 -13.90 -13.92 12.73
CA GLY A 127 -14.98 -14.71 12.15
C GLY A 127 -14.54 -15.85 11.23
N THR A 128 -15.51 -16.39 10.49
CA THR A 128 -15.34 -17.54 9.60
C THR A 128 -15.60 -17.11 8.16
N ALA A 129 -14.70 -17.45 7.24
CA ALA A 129 -14.80 -17.09 5.82
C ALA A 129 -15.81 -17.95 5.05
N CYS A 130 -15.96 -19.24 5.42
CA CYS A 130 -16.84 -20.17 4.72
C CYS A 130 -17.61 -21.05 5.73
N CYS A 131 -18.95 -20.97 5.68
CA CYS A 131 -19.95 -21.79 6.37
C CYS A 131 -19.39 -22.70 7.49
N CYS A 132 -18.96 -22.10 8.60
CA CYS A 132 -18.40 -22.71 9.83
C CYS A 132 -17.01 -23.41 9.80
N CYS A 133 -16.36 -23.62 8.65
CA CYS A 133 -15.18 -24.51 8.57
C CYS A 133 -13.81 -23.84 8.41
N ILE A 134 -13.74 -22.56 8.05
CA ILE A 134 -12.47 -21.87 7.78
C ILE A 134 -12.44 -20.53 8.49
N SER A 135 -11.63 -20.42 9.54
CA SER A 135 -11.36 -19.16 10.24
C SER A 135 -10.63 -18.18 9.31
N ARG A 136 -10.99 -16.90 9.35
CA ARG A 136 -10.14 -15.85 8.77
C ARG A 136 -8.85 -15.80 9.60
N VAL A 137 -7.70 -15.80 8.93
CA VAL A 137 -6.37 -15.77 9.58
C VAL A 137 -5.50 -14.62 9.10
N LEU A 138 -5.90 -13.95 8.02
CA LEU A 138 -5.16 -12.84 7.42
C LEU A 138 -5.64 -11.52 8.02
N TYR A 139 -4.70 -10.66 8.40
CA TYR A 139 -4.99 -9.26 8.71
C TYR A 139 -5.38 -8.55 7.42
N THR A 140 -6.35 -7.65 7.52
CA THR A 140 -6.78 -6.80 6.41
C THR A 140 -6.45 -5.35 6.76
N VAL A 141 -5.68 -4.68 5.91
CA VAL A 141 -5.41 -3.25 6.01
C VAL A 141 -6.25 -2.54 4.97
N THR A 142 -7.15 -1.68 5.41
CA THR A 142 -7.97 -0.83 4.54
C THR A 142 -7.39 0.57 4.53
N VAL A 143 -7.25 1.15 3.34
CA VAL A 143 -6.82 2.53 3.14
C VAL A 143 -7.92 3.25 2.40
N ASP A 144 -8.52 4.22 3.08
CA ASP A 144 -9.57 5.06 2.55
C ASP A 144 -9.01 6.42 2.15
N THR A 145 -9.54 6.94 1.05
CA THR A 145 -9.20 8.27 0.58
C THR A 145 -10.41 9.17 0.61
N ALA A 146 -10.18 10.48 0.48
CA ALA A 146 -11.26 11.44 0.37
C ALA A 146 -12.23 11.15 -0.80
N SER A 147 -11.84 10.31 -1.76
CA SER A 147 -12.67 9.91 -2.90
C SER A 147 -13.39 8.57 -2.72
N SER A 148 -13.13 7.80 -1.66
CA SER A 148 -13.71 6.44 -1.48
C SER A 148 -15.18 6.41 -1.05
N GLY A 149 -15.92 7.53 -1.17
CA GLY A 149 -17.33 7.63 -0.79
C GLY A 149 -18.33 6.90 -1.71
N GLY A 150 -17.87 6.06 -2.62
CA GLY A 150 -18.72 5.25 -3.47
C GLY A 150 -19.17 3.99 -2.76
N THR A 151 -20.42 3.93 -2.31
CA THR A 151 -21.03 2.67 -1.89
C THR A 151 -21.43 1.89 -3.14
N GLN A 152 -20.81 0.74 -3.38
CA GLN A 152 -21.27 -0.19 -4.42
C GLN A 152 -22.16 -1.21 -3.72
N ASP A 153 -23.45 -1.25 -4.10
CA ASP A 153 -24.43 -2.21 -3.57
C ASP A 153 -24.64 -2.18 -2.04
N GLY A 154 -24.40 -1.03 -1.40
CA GLY A 154 -24.58 -0.87 0.06
C GLY A 154 -23.33 -1.17 0.88
N GLU A 155 -22.28 -1.71 0.26
CA GLU A 155 -21.00 -1.97 0.92
C GLU A 155 -20.00 -0.82 0.66
N PRO A 156 -19.25 -0.37 1.69
CA PRO A 156 -18.21 0.63 1.51
C PRO A 156 -17.08 0.06 0.64
N VAL A 157 -16.78 0.71 -0.48
CA VAL A 157 -15.66 0.30 -1.34
C VAL A 157 -14.41 1.02 -0.88
N HIS A 158 -13.50 0.29 -0.25
CA HIS A 158 -12.18 0.79 0.13
C HIS A 158 -11.33 1.05 -1.12
N GLU A 159 -10.54 2.12 -1.11
CA GLU A 159 -9.71 2.43 -2.27
C GLU A 159 -8.57 1.42 -2.43
N LEU A 160 -7.96 1.00 -1.32
CA LEU A 160 -6.92 -0.02 -1.31
C LEU A 160 -7.13 -0.94 -0.12
N GLU A 161 -7.17 -2.24 -0.39
CA GLU A 161 -7.30 -3.30 0.59
C GLU A 161 -6.08 -4.22 0.46
N LEU A 162 -5.34 -4.39 1.56
CA LEU A 162 -4.15 -5.24 1.61
C LEU A 162 -4.43 -6.37 2.59
N GLU A 163 -4.51 -7.60 2.09
CA GLU A 163 -4.73 -8.79 2.91
C GLU A 163 -3.42 -9.56 3.08
N GLY A 164 -3.10 -9.96 4.31
CA GLY A 164 -1.99 -10.86 4.61
C GLY A 164 -0.62 -10.20 4.77
N LEU A 165 -0.55 -8.92 5.13
CA LEU A 165 0.72 -8.26 5.49
C LEU A 165 1.35 -8.94 6.73
N LYS A 166 2.68 -9.14 6.75
CA LYS A 166 3.38 -9.68 7.95
C LYS A 166 3.28 -8.74 9.16
N HIS A 167 3.45 -7.43 8.93
CA HIS A 167 3.53 -6.39 9.97
C HIS A 167 2.53 -5.24 9.72
N PRO A 168 1.21 -5.46 9.87
CA PRO A 168 0.19 -4.49 9.46
C PRO A 168 0.16 -3.22 10.34
N TYR A 169 0.46 -3.33 11.64
CA TYR A 169 0.47 -2.17 12.54
C TYR A 169 1.69 -1.27 12.28
N GLU A 170 2.86 -1.85 12.02
CA GLU A 170 4.06 -1.11 11.65
C GLU A 170 3.86 -0.38 10.32
N PHE A 171 3.20 -1.03 9.36
CA PHE A 171 2.78 -0.40 8.11
C PHE A 171 1.85 0.80 8.37
N LYS A 172 0.79 0.64 9.17
CA LYS A 172 -0.11 1.76 9.54
C LYS A 172 0.67 2.91 10.17
N GLN A 173 1.55 2.63 11.12
CA GLN A 173 2.36 3.66 11.78
C GLN A 173 3.26 4.40 10.80
N ALA A 174 3.89 3.68 9.86
CA ALA A 174 4.75 4.26 8.84
C ALA A 174 3.98 5.11 7.82
N VAL A 175 2.80 4.68 7.39
CA VAL A 175 1.92 5.50 6.53
C VAL A 175 1.58 6.82 7.24
N TRP A 176 1.22 6.77 8.52
CA TRP A 176 0.90 7.96 9.29
C TRP A 176 2.12 8.85 9.59
N SER A 177 3.32 8.30 9.75
CA SER A 177 4.54 9.11 9.90
C SER A 177 4.88 9.82 8.59
N MET A 178 4.84 9.10 7.46
CA MET A 178 5.08 9.67 6.13
C MET A 178 4.05 10.75 5.77
N LYS A 179 2.76 10.52 6.08
CA LYS A 179 1.70 11.52 5.90
C LYS A 179 1.93 12.80 6.72
N ARG A 180 2.59 12.71 7.88
CA ARG A 180 2.98 13.88 8.69
C ARG A 180 4.28 14.55 8.23
N GLY A 181 4.94 14.01 7.21
CA GLY A 181 6.29 14.44 6.79
C GLY A 181 7.40 14.04 7.76
N GLU A 182 7.14 13.11 8.68
CA GLU A 182 8.16 12.54 9.56
C GLU A 182 8.95 11.49 8.76
N ALA A 183 10.26 11.70 8.56
CA ALA A 183 11.13 10.72 7.93
C ALA A 183 11.22 9.45 8.80
N LEU A 184 11.09 8.27 8.18
CA LEU A 184 11.19 6.99 8.87
C LEU A 184 12.59 6.81 9.49
N ALA A 185 12.63 6.66 10.81
CA ALA A 185 13.87 6.44 11.54
C ALA A 185 14.46 5.07 11.19
N GLY A 186 15.67 5.06 10.63
CA GLY A 186 16.41 3.82 10.33
C GLY A 186 16.22 3.27 8.93
N VAL A 187 15.41 3.91 8.08
CA VAL A 187 15.53 3.74 6.63
C VAL A 187 16.65 4.66 6.17
N SER A 188 17.89 4.22 6.37
CA SER A 188 18.97 4.69 5.51
C SER A 188 18.58 4.25 4.12
N ALA A 189 18.22 5.21 3.27
CA ALA A 189 18.00 5.00 1.85
C ALA A 189 19.08 4.06 1.32
N ALA A 190 18.74 2.79 1.14
CA ALA A 190 19.52 1.83 0.39
C ALA A 190 19.40 2.13 -1.12
N ALA A 191 18.93 3.33 -1.48
CA ALA A 191 19.48 4.03 -2.61
C ALA A 191 21.01 4.04 -2.42
N ARG A 192 21.68 3.08 -3.09
CA ARG A 192 23.06 3.26 -3.53
C ARG A 192 23.21 4.75 -3.85
N PRO A 193 24.19 5.46 -3.28
CA PRO A 193 24.45 6.82 -3.73
C PRO A 193 24.61 6.70 -5.25
N VAL A 194 23.61 7.16 -5.98
CA VAL A 194 23.74 7.37 -7.42
C VAL A 194 24.87 8.38 -7.45
N ALA A 195 26.06 7.90 -7.79
CA ALA A 195 27.21 8.75 -7.94
C ALA A 195 26.73 9.93 -8.80
N PRO A 196 26.88 11.18 -8.33
CA PRO A 196 26.39 12.32 -9.08
C PRO A 196 26.95 12.19 -10.48
N VAL A 197 26.07 12.03 -11.47
CA VAL A 197 26.43 12.07 -12.87
C VAL A 197 26.96 13.48 -13.07
N ALA A 198 28.29 13.59 -13.06
CA ALA A 198 29.01 14.81 -13.32
C ALA A 198 28.70 15.23 -14.77
N GLY A 199 27.72 16.11 -14.96
CA GLY A 199 27.41 16.60 -16.30
C GLY A 199 26.07 17.25 -16.55
N ALA A 200 25.15 17.38 -15.58
CA ALA A 200 23.92 18.15 -15.77
C ALA A 200 23.79 19.24 -14.70
N PRO A 201 23.71 20.53 -15.06
CA PRO A 201 23.48 21.60 -14.11
C PRO A 201 22.10 21.42 -13.46
N VAL A 202 22.12 21.15 -12.17
CA VAL A 202 20.95 21.03 -11.31
C VAL A 202 20.29 22.40 -11.19
N GLN A 203 19.18 22.59 -11.90
CA GLN A 203 18.37 23.80 -11.89
C GLN A 203 17.42 23.85 -10.67
N ILE A 204 17.95 23.57 -9.46
CA ILE A 204 17.17 23.58 -8.21
C ILE A 204 17.41 24.86 -7.40
N ASP A 205 18.44 25.65 -7.73
CA ASP A 205 18.88 26.77 -6.88
C ASP A 205 18.27 28.14 -7.21
N MET A 206 17.35 28.22 -8.19
CA MET A 206 16.69 29.50 -8.55
C MET A 206 15.27 29.66 -8.00
N ASN A 207 14.63 28.61 -7.47
CA ASN A 207 13.24 28.70 -7.00
C ASN A 207 13.12 29.05 -5.52
N THR A 208 14.13 28.78 -4.70
CA THR A 208 14.17 29.16 -3.28
C THR A 208 14.16 30.69 -3.05
N PRO A 209 14.95 31.53 -3.76
CA PRO A 209 14.89 32.98 -3.58
C PRO A 209 13.54 33.57 -4.04
N LEU A 210 12.99 33.03 -5.13
CA LEU A 210 11.70 33.46 -5.68
C LEU A 210 10.54 33.19 -4.71
N LEU A 211 10.54 32.01 -4.06
CA LEU A 211 9.53 31.68 -3.06
C LEU A 211 9.65 32.52 -1.77
N THR A 212 10.86 32.94 -1.39
CA THR A 212 11.03 33.88 -0.26
C THR A 212 10.53 35.28 -0.61
N GLU A 213 10.78 35.76 -1.83
CA GLU A 213 10.33 37.08 -2.29
C GLU A 213 8.79 37.16 -2.38
N ILE A 214 8.15 36.13 -2.94
CA ILE A 214 6.68 36.04 -3.02
C ILE A 214 6.05 36.02 -1.61
N ARG A 215 6.67 35.33 -0.65
CA ARG A 215 6.18 35.27 0.73
C ARG A 215 6.27 36.64 1.43
N ASP A 216 7.32 37.41 1.17
CA ASP A 216 7.50 38.73 1.76
C ASP A 216 6.57 39.78 1.14
N GLU A 217 6.29 39.72 -0.17
CA GLU A 217 5.29 40.57 -0.82
C GLU A 217 3.88 40.32 -0.25
N LEU A 218 3.51 39.05 -0.05
CA LEU A 218 2.21 38.69 0.54
C LEU A 218 2.06 39.23 1.98
N ARG A 219 3.12 39.19 2.80
CA ARG A 219 3.10 39.81 4.14
C ARG A 219 2.89 41.31 4.08
N LYS A 220 3.56 41.99 3.13
CA LYS A 220 3.46 43.45 2.97
C LYS A 220 2.06 43.87 2.52
N LEU A 221 1.46 43.15 1.58
CA LEU A 221 0.08 43.39 1.13
C LEU A 221 -0.94 43.16 2.25
N ASN A 222 -0.76 42.10 3.03
CA ASN A 222 -1.67 41.80 4.14
C ASN A 222 -1.60 42.88 5.24
N GLY A 223 -0.40 43.40 5.54
CA GLY A 223 -0.23 44.53 6.45
C GLY A 223 -0.95 45.81 5.97
N LEU A 224 -0.86 46.13 4.68
CA LEU A 224 -1.55 47.28 4.09
C LEU A 224 -3.07 47.13 4.10
N MET A 225 -3.58 45.93 3.79
CA MET A 225 -4.99 45.61 3.88
C MET A 225 -5.49 45.76 5.32
N SER A 226 -4.77 45.21 6.30
CA SER A 226 -5.15 45.30 7.70
C SER A 226 -5.14 46.75 8.22
N ALA A 227 -4.21 47.59 7.75
CA ALA A 227 -4.17 49.01 8.09
C ALA A 227 -5.31 49.82 7.43
N LYS A 228 -5.72 49.44 6.22
CA LYS A 228 -6.78 50.14 5.47
C LYS A 228 -8.19 49.80 5.99
N TYR A 229 -8.40 48.58 6.46
CA TYR A 229 -9.72 48.09 6.88
C TYR A 229 -9.88 47.93 8.39
N GLY A 230 -8.83 48.12 9.19
CA GLY A 230 -8.85 47.97 10.65
C GLY A 230 -9.13 49.25 11.45
N SER A 231 -9.38 50.39 10.80
CA SER A 231 -9.68 51.68 11.46
C SER A 231 -11.17 52.05 11.34
N ALA A 232 -12.05 51.11 11.67
CA ALA A 232 -13.48 51.34 11.85
C ALA A 232 -13.86 51.22 13.33
#